data_AF-A0A257JM38-F1
#
_entry.id   AF-A0A257JM38-F1
#
_cell.length_a   1.000
_cell.length_b   1.000
_cell.length_c   1.000
_cell.angle_alpha   90.00
_cell.angle_beta   90.00
_cell.angle_gamma   90.00
#
_symmetry.space_group_name_H-M   'P 1'
#
loop_
_entity.id
_entity.type
_entity.pdbx_description
1 polymer ?
#
loop_
_entity_poly.entity_id
_entity_poly.type
_entity_poly.pdbx_seq_one_letter_code
_entity_poly.pdbx_strand_id
1 'polypeptide(L)'
;DGLRAEITPKNILMIGPTGVGKTEIARRLARLADAPFIKVEATKFTEVGYVGKDVDTIIRDLMDIAVKQEREAAIKRQRVRAEDAAEDRILDVLVPPPRHSVGLDASAPAEAKDSTARQVMRKRLREGVLDDKEIELALAEPRGNVDIMTPPGMEEMAEQLKGLFSQMGPAKTTPRKLKISEAQKLLVEEEAAKLVNEDEIKARALANAEHNGIVFIDEIDKVASRGGEGGGNAEVSRQGVQRDLLPLVEGTTVTTKHGLVRTDHILFIASGAFHLAKPSDLIPELQGRFPIRVELGSLSVDDFEAILTSTHASLIKQYQALLATEGVALEITPA
;
A
#
# COMPACT_ATOMS: atom_id res chain seq x y z
N ASP A 1 -6.50 -29.38 9.46
CA ASP A 1 -5.72 -28.39 8.68
C ASP A 1 -5.74 -28.58 7.16
N GLY A 2 -5.96 -29.79 6.62
CA GLY A 2 -6.07 -29.98 5.14
C GLY A 2 -7.33 -29.39 4.48
N LEU A 3 -8.45 -29.28 5.20
CA LEU A 3 -9.71 -28.74 4.69
C LEU A 3 -9.63 -27.28 4.21
N ARG A 4 -8.71 -26.48 4.75
CA ARG A 4 -8.58 -25.06 4.39
C ARG A 4 -8.15 -24.87 2.94
N ALA A 5 -7.30 -25.77 2.42
CA ALA A 5 -6.84 -25.74 1.03
C ALA A 5 -7.94 -26.13 0.03
N GLU A 6 -8.93 -26.93 0.47
CA GLU A 6 -10.05 -27.36 -0.38
C GLU A 6 -11.22 -26.36 -0.39
N ILE A 7 -11.25 -25.41 0.56
CA ILE A 7 -12.28 -24.40 0.65
C ILE A 7 -11.86 -23.17 -0.15
N THR A 8 -12.51 -22.98 -1.29
CA THR A 8 -12.37 -21.77 -2.10
C THR A 8 -13.13 -20.59 -1.49
N PRO A 9 -12.60 -19.36 -1.61
CA PRO A 9 -13.31 -18.15 -1.22
C PRO A 9 -14.69 -18.06 -1.87
N LYS A 10 -15.66 -17.56 -1.12
CA LYS A 10 -17.00 -17.30 -1.65
C LYS A 10 -17.03 -15.90 -2.24
N ASN A 11 -16.60 -15.78 -3.49
CA ASN A 11 -16.56 -14.49 -4.19
C ASN A 11 -17.96 -13.86 -4.29
N ILE A 12 -17.98 -12.53 -4.32
CA ILE A 12 -19.19 -11.72 -4.15
C ILE A 12 -19.48 -10.93 -5.41
N LEU A 13 -20.71 -10.98 -5.91
CA LEU A 13 -21.22 -10.09 -6.94
C LEU A 13 -22.18 -9.07 -6.30
N MET A 14 -21.74 -7.82 -6.28
CA MET A 14 -22.54 -6.67 -5.82
C MET A 14 -23.30 -6.05 -6.99
N ILE A 15 -24.61 -5.93 -6.85
CA ILE A 15 -25.52 -5.38 -7.85
C ILE A 15 -26.17 -4.13 -7.26
N GLY A 16 -26.17 -3.02 -7.98
CA GLY A 16 -26.89 -1.82 -7.53
C GLY A 16 -26.46 -0.55 -8.26
N PRO A 17 -27.16 0.58 -8.11
CA PRO A 17 -26.83 1.80 -8.82
C PRO A 17 -25.49 2.40 -8.38
N THR A 18 -24.97 3.35 -9.15
CA THR A 18 -23.74 4.08 -8.77
C THR A 18 -23.95 4.89 -7.50
N GLY A 19 -22.88 5.12 -6.74
CA GLY A 19 -22.95 5.98 -5.53
C GLY A 19 -23.53 5.34 -4.26
N VAL A 20 -24.06 4.12 -4.30
CA VAL A 20 -24.66 3.45 -3.12
C VAL A 20 -23.65 2.81 -2.15
N GLY A 21 -22.35 2.99 -2.37
CA GLY A 21 -21.30 2.52 -1.45
C GLY A 21 -20.67 1.15 -1.77
N LYS A 22 -20.92 0.54 -2.94
CA LYS A 22 -20.32 -0.75 -3.34
C LYS A 22 -18.80 -0.82 -3.10
N THR A 23 -18.05 0.14 -3.63
CA THR A 23 -16.59 0.21 -3.45
C THR A 23 -16.21 0.52 -2.01
N GLU A 24 -17.00 1.32 -1.29
CA GLU A 24 -16.69 1.71 0.10
C GLU A 24 -16.84 0.52 1.05
N ILE A 25 -17.86 -0.33 0.84
CA ILE A 25 -18.03 -1.58 1.60
C ILE A 25 -16.79 -2.47 1.43
N ALA A 26 -16.36 -2.72 0.20
CA ALA A 26 -15.19 -3.55 -0.07
C ALA A 26 -13.89 -2.94 0.50
N ARG A 27 -13.69 -1.63 0.34
CA ARG A 27 -12.53 -0.91 0.87
C ARG A 27 -12.50 -0.95 2.41
N ARG A 28 -13.64 -0.79 3.07
CA ARG A 28 -13.75 -0.84 4.53
C ARG A 28 -13.55 -2.26 5.06
N LEU A 29 -14.10 -3.26 4.39
CA LEU A 29 -13.84 -4.67 4.70
C LEU A 29 -12.34 -4.96 4.68
N ALA A 30 -11.64 -4.53 3.63
CA ALA A 30 -10.20 -4.72 3.54
C ALA A 30 -9.43 -4.04 4.68
N ARG A 31 -9.76 -2.77 4.99
CA ARG A 31 -9.14 -2.04 6.11
C ARG A 31 -9.41 -2.70 7.46
N LEU A 32 -10.61 -3.23 7.68
CA LEU A 32 -10.96 -3.92 8.93
C LEU A 32 -10.23 -5.26 9.08
N ALA A 33 -9.98 -5.96 7.96
CA ALA A 33 -9.25 -7.21 7.93
C ALA A 33 -7.71 -7.04 7.82
N ASP A 34 -7.22 -5.80 7.76
CA ASP A 34 -5.82 -5.47 7.46
C ASP A 34 -5.30 -6.17 6.18
N ALA A 35 -6.20 -6.27 5.19
CA ALA A 35 -5.99 -7.00 3.95
C ALA A 35 -5.48 -6.10 2.81
N PRO A 36 -4.54 -6.57 1.97
CA PRO A 36 -4.17 -5.90 0.74
C PRO A 36 -5.40 -5.76 -0.18
N PHE A 37 -5.61 -4.57 -0.74
CA PHE A 37 -6.80 -4.25 -1.53
C PHE A 37 -6.45 -3.52 -2.81
N ILE A 38 -6.95 -4.03 -3.94
CA ILE A 38 -6.86 -3.36 -5.25
C ILE A 38 -8.26 -3.16 -5.83
N LYS A 39 -8.51 -1.96 -6.40
CA LYS A 39 -9.67 -1.69 -7.25
C LYS A 39 -9.21 -1.63 -8.70
N VAL A 40 -9.87 -2.38 -9.57
CA VAL A 40 -9.71 -2.32 -11.02
C VAL A 40 -11.07 -2.17 -11.70
N GLU A 41 -11.08 -1.64 -12.92
CA GLU A 41 -12.27 -1.52 -13.75
C GLU A 41 -12.20 -2.59 -14.84
N ALA A 42 -13.27 -3.36 -15.04
CA ALA A 42 -13.28 -4.46 -15.99
C ALA A 42 -13.08 -3.98 -17.45
N THR A 43 -13.53 -2.76 -17.76
CA THR A 43 -13.42 -2.15 -19.08
C THR A 43 -11.98 -1.86 -19.51
N LYS A 44 -11.03 -1.73 -18.57
CA LYS A 44 -9.60 -1.51 -18.86
C LYS A 44 -8.97 -2.62 -19.69
N PHE A 45 -9.59 -3.79 -19.76
CA PHE A 45 -9.08 -4.95 -20.49
C PHE A 45 -9.79 -5.16 -21.85
N THR A 46 -10.76 -4.32 -22.22
CA THR A 46 -11.60 -4.51 -23.43
C THR A 46 -11.07 -3.87 -24.71
N GLU A 47 -9.94 -3.15 -24.69
CA GLU A 47 -9.48 -2.39 -25.85
C GLU A 47 -8.36 -3.08 -26.63
N VAL A 48 -8.59 -3.22 -27.96
CA VAL A 48 -7.59 -3.55 -28.99
C VAL A 48 -6.67 -2.33 -29.15
N GLY A 49 -5.84 -2.06 -28.16
CA GLY A 49 -5.17 -0.77 -28.11
C GLY A 49 -4.23 -0.52 -26.96
N TYR A 50 -3.66 -1.53 -26.31
CA TYR A 50 -2.34 -1.39 -25.67
C TYR A 50 -1.73 -2.77 -25.43
N VAL A 51 -0.63 -3.06 -26.13
CA VAL A 51 0.25 -4.18 -25.82
C VAL A 51 0.71 -4.01 -24.36
N GLY A 52 0.35 -4.92 -23.45
CA GLY A 52 1.02 -5.02 -22.14
C GLY A 52 0.19 -4.95 -20.86
N LYS A 53 -1.15 -4.81 -20.87
CA LYS A 53 -1.97 -4.97 -19.65
C LYS A 53 -2.75 -6.28 -19.63
N ASP A 54 -1.97 -7.33 -19.48
CA ASP A 54 -2.39 -8.65 -19.02
C ASP A 54 -3.18 -8.55 -17.71
N VAL A 55 -4.27 -9.31 -17.57
CA VAL A 55 -5.11 -9.37 -16.36
C VAL A 55 -4.29 -9.74 -15.11
N ASP A 56 -3.16 -10.44 -15.29
CA ASP A 56 -2.19 -10.71 -14.23
C ASP A 56 -1.65 -9.44 -13.54
N THR A 57 -1.69 -8.28 -14.21
CA THR A 57 -1.32 -6.99 -13.61
C THR A 57 -2.12 -6.69 -12.35
N ILE A 58 -3.37 -7.17 -12.25
CA ILE A 58 -4.20 -7.06 -11.05
C ILE A 58 -3.47 -7.66 -9.83
N ILE A 59 -2.88 -8.85 -10.00
CA ILE A 59 -2.18 -9.57 -8.94
C ILE A 59 -0.81 -8.97 -8.68
N ARG A 60 -0.11 -8.49 -9.72
CA ARG A 60 1.18 -7.79 -9.57
C ARG A 60 1.00 -6.50 -8.74
N ASP A 61 -0.04 -5.72 -9.02
CA ASP A 61 -0.36 -4.48 -8.29
C ASP A 61 -0.82 -4.77 -6.85
N LEU A 62 -1.61 -5.82 -6.66
CA LEU A 62 -2.01 -6.28 -5.32
C LEU A 62 -0.78 -6.66 -4.47
N MET A 63 0.18 -7.36 -5.07
CA MET A 63 1.43 -7.75 -4.41
C MET A 63 2.27 -6.53 -4.03
N ASP A 64 2.34 -5.52 -4.90
CA ASP A 64 3.01 -4.24 -4.59
C ASP A 64 2.38 -3.52 -3.39
N ILE A 65 1.05 -3.51 -3.32
CA ILE A 65 0.31 -2.95 -2.18
C ILE A 65 0.61 -3.75 -0.90
N ALA A 66 0.64 -5.08 -0.98
CA ALA A 66 0.95 -5.93 0.17
C ALA A 66 2.36 -5.70 0.72
N VAL A 67 3.37 -5.57 -0.17
CA VAL A 67 4.76 -5.25 0.24
C VAL A 67 4.83 -3.89 0.90
N LYS A 68 4.16 -2.89 0.34
CA LYS A 68 4.12 -1.54 0.92
C LYS A 68 3.51 -1.57 2.32
N GLN A 69 2.36 -2.22 2.48
CA GLN A 69 1.66 -2.34 3.77
C GLN A 69 2.52 -3.07 4.81
N GLU A 70 3.16 -4.20 4.46
CA GLU A 70 4.01 -4.92 5.41
C GLU A 70 5.29 -4.14 5.74
N ARG A 71 5.86 -3.38 4.79
CA ARG A 71 7.00 -2.49 5.08
C ARG A 71 6.60 -1.40 6.08
N GLU A 72 5.47 -0.75 5.89
CA GLU A 72 4.94 0.25 6.84
C GLU A 72 4.71 -0.36 8.24
N ALA A 73 4.16 -1.58 8.29
CA ALA A 73 3.97 -2.32 9.54
C ALA A 73 5.31 -2.70 10.20
N ALA A 74 6.29 -3.16 9.42
CA ALA A 74 7.62 -3.53 9.90
C ALA A 74 8.39 -2.33 10.46
N ILE A 75 8.37 -1.18 9.76
CA ILE A 75 8.94 0.08 10.24
C ILE A 75 8.31 0.47 11.59
N LYS A 76 6.98 0.37 11.70
CA LYS A 76 6.28 0.67 12.95
C LYS A 76 6.67 -0.27 14.09
N ARG A 77 6.88 -1.57 13.81
CA ARG A 77 7.35 -2.55 14.81
C ARG A 77 8.78 -2.25 15.28
N GLN A 78 9.65 -1.75 14.40
CA GLN A 78 11.04 -1.41 14.74
C GLN A 78 11.21 0.00 15.32
N ARG A 79 10.16 0.81 15.37
CA ARG A 79 10.22 2.22 15.78
C ARG A 79 10.90 2.44 17.13
N VAL A 80 10.59 1.61 18.14
CA VAL A 80 11.19 1.76 19.48
C VAL A 80 12.70 1.55 19.44
N ARG A 81 13.17 0.53 18.71
CA ARG A 81 14.61 0.27 18.54
C ARG A 81 15.28 1.35 17.70
N ALA A 82 14.58 1.88 16.71
CA ALA A 82 15.06 2.99 15.91
C ALA A 82 15.17 4.29 16.72
N GLU A 83 14.26 4.53 17.66
CA GLU A 83 14.33 5.64 18.62
C GLU A 83 15.57 5.53 19.51
N ASP A 84 15.84 4.36 20.09
CA ASP A 84 17.06 4.15 20.88
C ASP A 84 18.35 4.33 20.04
N ALA A 85 18.38 3.80 18.81
CA ALA A 85 19.53 3.95 17.91
C ALA A 85 19.74 5.40 17.44
N ALA A 86 18.66 6.12 17.15
CA ALA A 86 18.69 7.53 16.80
C ALA A 86 19.19 8.40 17.98
N GLU A 87 18.74 8.10 19.20
CA GLU A 87 19.26 8.74 20.42
C GLU A 87 20.77 8.53 20.55
N ASP A 88 21.26 7.30 20.33
CA ASP A 88 22.69 7.00 20.43
C ASP A 88 23.52 7.80 19.40
N ARG A 89 23.04 7.97 18.17
CA ARG A 89 23.71 8.82 17.17
C ARG A 89 23.77 10.29 17.57
N ILE A 90 22.72 10.81 18.21
CA ILE A 90 22.72 12.19 18.75
C ILE A 90 23.72 12.29 19.91
N LEU A 91 23.75 11.29 20.79
CA LEU A 91 24.68 11.24 21.92
C LEU A 91 26.14 11.16 21.47
N ASP A 92 26.46 10.49 20.36
CA ASP A 92 27.82 10.45 19.81
C ASP A 92 28.32 11.83 19.36
N VAL A 93 27.43 12.74 18.96
CA VAL A 93 27.77 14.13 18.63
C VAL A 93 27.92 14.96 19.90
N LEU A 94 27.03 14.78 20.88
CA LEU A 94 27.03 15.57 22.12
C LEU A 94 28.13 15.17 23.11
N VAL A 95 28.41 13.87 23.19
CA VAL A 95 29.41 13.25 24.06
C VAL A 95 30.20 12.25 23.24
N PRO A 96 31.18 12.73 22.43
CA PRO A 96 31.97 11.85 21.58
C PRO A 96 32.67 10.75 22.40
N PRO A 97 32.63 9.49 21.95
CA PRO A 97 33.39 8.44 22.59
C PRO A 97 34.89 8.77 22.54
N PRO A 98 35.68 8.37 23.56
CA PRO A 98 37.12 8.58 23.54
C PRO A 98 37.70 7.96 22.28
N ARG A 99 38.37 8.79 21.46
CA ARG A 99 39.04 8.32 20.24
C ARG A 99 40.07 7.27 20.63
N HIS A 100 39.98 6.07 20.03
CA HIS A 100 41.05 5.09 20.11
C HIS A 100 42.34 5.77 19.64
N SER A 101 43.33 5.87 20.52
CA SER A 101 44.67 6.27 20.14
C SER A 101 45.17 5.30 19.07
N VAL A 102 45.58 5.85 17.93
CA VAL A 102 46.26 5.12 16.87
C VAL A 102 47.56 4.55 17.44
N GLY A 103 47.53 3.29 17.88
CA GLY A 103 48.68 2.62 18.49
C GLY A 103 48.37 1.17 18.86
N LEU A 104 48.93 0.25 18.07
CA LEU A 104 49.10 -1.20 18.26
C LEU A 104 48.19 -1.87 19.32
N ASP A 105 46.96 -2.22 18.93
CA ASP A 105 46.34 -3.54 19.16
C ASP A 105 44.89 -3.49 18.62
N ALA A 106 44.71 -4.05 17.43
CA ALA A 106 43.47 -3.98 16.65
C ALA A 106 42.57 -5.22 16.84
N SER A 107 42.46 -5.76 18.07
CA SER A 107 41.73 -7.02 18.31
C SER A 107 40.85 -7.03 19.56
N ALA A 108 40.55 -5.88 20.18
CA ALA A 108 39.52 -5.80 21.22
C ALA A 108 38.26 -5.09 20.68
N PRO A 109 37.07 -5.71 20.76
CA PRO A 109 35.82 -4.98 20.52
C PRO A 109 35.70 -3.93 21.61
N ALA A 110 35.69 -2.65 21.22
CA ALA A 110 35.45 -1.56 22.14
C ALA A 110 33.98 -1.61 22.60
N GLU A 111 33.71 -2.25 23.73
CA GLU A 111 32.49 -1.99 24.48
C GLU A 111 32.50 -0.53 24.90
N ALA A 112 31.74 0.31 24.20
CA ALA A 112 31.46 1.68 24.61
C ALA A 112 30.70 1.63 25.94
N LYS A 113 31.43 1.57 27.06
CA LYS A 113 30.83 1.65 28.39
C LYS A 113 30.06 2.95 28.50
N ASP A 114 28.78 2.84 28.85
CA ASP A 114 27.83 3.92 29.02
C ASP A 114 28.31 4.87 30.13
N SER A 115 29.08 5.90 29.74
CA SER A 115 29.66 6.90 30.64
C SER A 115 28.56 7.60 31.44
N THR A 116 28.83 7.97 32.70
CA THR A 116 27.91 8.79 33.52
C THR A 116 27.44 10.04 32.78
N ALA A 117 28.32 10.66 31.98
CA ALA A 117 27.97 11.82 31.15
C ALA A 117 26.96 11.48 30.04
N ARG A 118 27.09 10.30 29.41
CA ARG A 118 26.18 9.80 28.37
C ARG A 118 24.79 9.52 28.94
N GLN A 119 24.72 8.91 30.13
CA GLN A 119 23.45 8.66 30.82
C GLN A 119 22.72 9.95 31.21
N VAL A 120 23.44 10.95 31.73
CA VAL A 120 22.86 12.26 32.05
C VAL A 120 22.35 12.97 30.79
N MET A 121 23.10 12.92 29.68
CA MET A 121 22.67 13.52 28.42
C MET A 121 21.48 12.78 27.80
N ARG A 122 21.44 11.45 27.86
CA ARG A 122 20.30 10.64 27.40
C ARG A 122 19.03 11.02 28.14
N LYS A 123 19.11 11.16 29.47
CA LYS A 123 17.98 11.62 30.29
C LYS A 123 17.49 13.00 29.84
N ARG A 124 18.40 13.97 29.65
CA ARG A 124 18.05 15.33 29.20
C ARG A 124 17.46 15.37 27.80
N LEU A 125 17.90 14.48 26.90
CA LEU A 125 17.34 14.33 25.56
C LEU A 125 15.88 13.82 25.63
N ARG A 126 15.63 12.77 26.42
CA ARG A 126 14.27 12.22 26.62
C ARG A 126 13.31 13.18 27.31
N GLU A 127 13.83 14.06 28.17
CA GLU A 127 13.06 15.12 28.82
C GLU A 127 12.78 16.33 27.91
N GLY A 128 13.29 16.35 26.66
CA GLY A 128 13.07 17.43 25.69
C GLY A 128 13.88 18.71 25.98
N VAL A 129 14.80 18.68 26.95
CA VAL A 129 15.56 19.86 27.40
C VAL A 129 16.55 20.35 26.33
N LEU A 130 16.88 19.50 25.37
CA LEU A 130 17.89 19.77 24.34
C LEU A 130 17.28 20.05 22.95
N ASP A 131 15.96 20.02 22.81
CA ASP A 131 15.25 20.02 21.52
C ASP A 131 15.58 21.19 20.60
N ASP A 132 15.85 22.36 21.18
CA ASP A 132 16.19 23.60 20.47
C ASP A 132 17.67 23.77 20.14
N LYS A 133 18.55 22.91 20.67
CA LYS A 133 19.97 22.99 20.38
C LYS A 133 20.24 22.53 18.95
N GLU A 134 21.15 23.23 18.28
CA GLU A 134 21.61 22.86 16.95
C GLU A 134 22.76 21.87 17.04
N ILE A 135 22.68 20.81 16.24
CA ILE A 135 23.75 19.84 16.05
C ILE A 135 24.05 19.69 14.56
N GLU A 136 25.27 19.27 14.26
CA GLU A 136 25.69 18.92 12.90
C GLU A 136 25.73 17.41 12.77
N LEU A 137 24.98 16.87 11.80
CA LEU A 137 24.85 15.44 11.57
C LEU A 137 25.02 15.12 10.10
N ALA A 138 25.74 14.03 9.82
CA ALA A 138 25.75 13.43 8.50
C ALA A 138 24.44 12.65 8.30
N LEU A 139 23.55 13.20 7.47
CA LEU A 139 22.27 12.59 7.11
C LEU A 139 22.36 12.03 5.70
N ALA A 140 21.68 10.92 5.43
CA ALA A 140 21.60 10.38 4.09
C ALA A 140 20.90 11.38 3.16
N GLU A 141 21.50 11.67 2.00
CA GLU A 141 20.80 12.46 0.98
C GLU A 141 19.72 11.62 0.32
N PRO A 142 18.51 12.18 0.11
CA PRO A 142 17.55 11.57 -0.81
C PRO A 142 18.23 11.50 -2.18
N ARG A 143 18.43 10.28 -2.69
CA ARG A 143 19.10 10.07 -3.97
C ARG A 143 18.34 10.84 -5.05
N GLY A 144 18.97 11.88 -5.59
CA GLY A 144 18.37 12.70 -6.64
C GLY A 144 17.96 11.84 -7.83
N ASN A 145 16.80 12.14 -8.40
CA ASN A 145 16.38 11.56 -9.67
C ASN A 145 17.37 12.02 -10.74
N VAL A 146 18.31 11.15 -11.11
CA VAL A 146 19.07 11.35 -12.34
C VAL A 146 18.09 11.17 -13.48
N ASP A 147 17.68 12.27 -14.10
CA ASP A 147 16.86 12.24 -15.30
C ASP A 147 17.74 11.76 -16.46
N ILE A 148 17.63 10.48 -16.76
CA ILE A 148 18.22 9.89 -17.96
C ILE A 148 17.24 10.18 -19.09
N MET A 149 17.62 11.10 -19.97
CA MET A 149 16.84 11.40 -21.16
C MET A 149 16.97 10.22 -22.13
N THR A 150 16.02 9.29 -22.10
CA THR A 150 16.01 8.11 -22.97
C THR A 150 15.14 8.30 -24.22
N PRO A 151 15.52 7.72 -25.37
CA PRO A 151 14.69 7.70 -26.58
C PRO A 151 13.33 7.01 -26.33
N PRO A 152 12.26 7.40 -27.04
CA PRO A 152 10.95 6.79 -26.91
C PRO A 152 11.01 5.28 -27.23
N GLY A 153 10.41 4.46 -26.35
CA GLY A 153 10.43 2.99 -26.43
C GLY A 153 11.46 2.28 -25.53
N MET A 154 12.29 3.01 -24.77
CA MET A 154 13.22 2.44 -23.77
C MET A 154 12.95 2.89 -22.32
N GLU A 155 11.73 3.37 -22.04
CA GLU A 155 11.35 3.91 -20.71
C GLU A 155 11.41 2.86 -19.60
N GLU A 156 10.90 1.63 -19.81
CA GLU A 156 10.97 0.55 -18.82
C GLU A 156 12.41 0.12 -18.52
N MET A 157 13.27 0.06 -19.55
CA MET A 157 14.69 -0.28 -19.35
C MET A 157 15.43 0.82 -18.59
N ALA A 158 15.07 2.09 -18.82
CA ALA A 158 15.62 3.23 -18.10
C ALA A 158 15.27 3.18 -16.61
N GLU A 159 14.03 2.86 -16.26
CA GLU A 159 13.61 2.69 -14.86
C GLU A 159 14.34 1.54 -14.19
N GLN A 160 14.51 0.42 -14.89
CA GLN A 160 15.22 -0.74 -14.36
C GLN A 160 16.72 -0.45 -14.14
N LEU A 161 17.38 0.24 -15.08
CA LEU A 161 18.77 0.69 -14.94
C LEU A 161 18.94 1.74 -13.82
N LYS A 162 17.98 2.66 -13.67
CA LYS A 162 17.94 3.62 -12.57
C LYS A 162 17.85 2.92 -11.21
N GLY A 163 17.01 1.88 -11.11
CA GLY A 163 16.91 1.02 -9.93
C GLY A 163 18.26 0.39 -9.57
N LEU A 164 18.94 -0.23 -10.53
CA LEU A 164 20.25 -0.86 -10.34
C LEU A 164 21.35 0.16 -9.96
N PHE A 165 21.41 1.32 -10.62
CA PHE A 165 22.41 2.35 -10.34
C PHE A 165 22.22 2.98 -8.95
N SER A 166 20.96 3.13 -8.53
CA SER A 166 20.64 3.59 -7.17
C SER A 166 21.07 2.59 -6.10
N GLN A 167 21.12 1.29 -6.41
CA GLN A 167 21.41 0.23 -5.44
C GLN A 167 22.92 -0.07 -5.29
N MET A 168 23.74 0.23 -6.31
CA MET A 168 25.19 -0.06 -6.31
C MET A 168 26.09 1.02 -5.70
N GLY A 169 25.63 2.26 -5.52
CA GLY A 169 26.44 3.35 -4.94
C GLY A 169 26.27 3.46 -3.41
N PRO A 170 27.36 3.63 -2.62
CA PRO A 170 27.22 3.92 -1.19
C PRO A 170 26.35 5.17 -1.00
N ALA A 171 25.42 5.11 -0.04
CA ALA A 171 24.55 6.23 0.26
C ALA A 171 25.42 7.44 0.63
N LYS A 172 25.38 8.48 -0.20
CA LYS A 172 26.06 9.74 0.12
C LYS A 172 25.37 10.35 1.33
N THR A 173 26.15 10.69 2.34
CA THR A 173 25.68 11.47 3.48
C THR A 173 26.24 12.88 3.36
N THR A 174 25.42 13.87 3.67
CA THR A 174 25.87 15.26 3.75
C THR A 174 25.75 15.78 5.17
N PRO A 175 26.78 16.51 5.65
CA PRO A 175 26.69 17.18 6.94
C PRO A 175 25.64 18.28 6.83
N ARG A 176 24.64 18.24 7.70
CA ARG A 176 23.62 19.26 7.82
C ARG A 176 23.57 19.72 9.27
N LYS A 177 23.34 21.03 9.45
CA LYS A 177 23.10 21.62 10.77
C LYS A 177 21.60 21.79 10.96
N LEU A 178 21.06 21.21 12.03
CA LEU A 178 19.63 21.22 12.32
C LEU A 178 19.38 21.12 13.83
N LYS A 179 18.17 21.42 14.27
CA LYS A 179 17.75 21.27 15.66
C LYS A 179 17.70 19.79 16.05
N ILE A 180 18.00 19.47 17.30
CA ILE A 180 17.94 18.10 17.84
C ILE A 180 16.55 17.48 17.63
N SER A 181 15.48 18.24 17.85
CA SER A 181 14.10 17.78 17.66
C SER A 181 13.78 17.38 16.21
N GLU A 182 14.33 18.08 15.23
CA GLU A 182 14.20 17.74 13.81
C GLU A 182 15.11 16.56 13.44
N ALA A 183 16.34 16.56 13.96
CA ALA A 183 17.31 15.51 13.74
C ALA A 183 16.80 14.16 14.24
N GLN A 184 16.17 14.14 15.41
CA GLN A 184 15.65 12.91 16.00
C GLN A 184 14.58 12.28 15.13
N LYS A 185 13.66 13.07 14.55
CA LYS A 185 12.64 12.54 13.64
C LYS A 185 13.26 11.91 12.39
N LEU A 186 14.20 12.60 11.76
CA LEU A 186 14.88 12.11 10.55
C LEU A 186 15.73 10.87 10.82
N LEU A 187 16.45 10.85 11.94
CA LEU A 187 17.27 9.71 12.34
C LEU A 187 16.41 8.48 12.67
N VAL A 188 15.27 8.66 13.35
CA VAL A 188 14.34 7.56 13.64
C VAL A 188 13.85 6.91 12.35
N GLU A 189 13.47 7.70 11.35
CA GLU A 189 13.06 7.17 10.04
C GLU A 189 14.21 6.43 9.34
N GLU A 190 15.41 6.99 9.36
CA GLU A 190 16.61 6.38 8.76
C GLU A 190 16.99 5.04 9.44
N GLU A 191 17.03 5.01 10.76
CA GLU A 191 17.38 3.80 11.53
C GLU A 191 16.27 2.74 11.43
N ALA A 192 15.00 3.15 11.45
CA ALA A 192 13.89 2.22 11.28
C ALA A 192 13.94 1.54 9.90
N ALA A 193 14.29 2.27 8.84
CA ALA A 193 14.44 1.69 7.51
C ALA A 193 15.61 0.68 7.42
N LYS A 194 16.72 0.90 8.16
CA LYS A 194 17.86 -0.02 8.21
C LYS A 194 17.59 -1.31 8.99
N LEU A 195 16.76 -1.23 10.03
CA LEU A 195 16.45 -2.36 10.93
C LEU A 195 15.49 -3.38 10.32
N VAL A 196 14.92 -3.08 9.16
CA VAL A 196 13.90 -3.90 8.52
C VAL A 196 14.55 -4.91 7.56
N ASN A 197 14.07 -6.16 7.59
CA ASN A 197 14.53 -7.22 6.71
C ASN A 197 13.62 -7.32 5.48
N GLU A 198 14.16 -7.00 4.30
CA GLU A 198 13.42 -7.02 3.04
C GLU A 198 12.94 -8.42 2.62
N ASP A 199 13.69 -9.48 2.94
CA ASP A 199 13.27 -10.85 2.60
C ASP A 199 12.11 -11.31 3.51
N GLU A 200 12.13 -10.91 4.79
CA GLU A 200 11.03 -11.16 5.72
C GLU A 200 9.76 -10.39 5.31
N ILE A 201 9.90 -9.13 4.87
CA ILE A 201 8.78 -8.36 4.32
C ILE A 201 8.17 -9.09 3.13
N LYS A 202 8.99 -9.48 2.15
CA LYS A 202 8.49 -10.14 0.93
C LYS A 202 7.76 -11.43 1.27
N ALA A 203 8.33 -12.26 2.16
CA ALA A 203 7.70 -13.50 2.58
C ALA A 203 6.36 -13.29 3.28
N ARG A 204 6.27 -12.30 4.19
CA ARG A 204 5.01 -11.97 4.87
C ARG A 204 3.99 -11.33 3.96
N ALA A 205 4.42 -10.41 3.10
CA ALA A 205 3.57 -9.76 2.11
C ALA A 205 2.97 -10.79 1.15
N LEU A 206 3.76 -11.78 0.73
CA LEU A 206 3.31 -12.87 -0.13
C LEU A 206 2.21 -13.68 0.56
N ALA A 207 2.46 -14.15 1.79
CA ALA A 207 1.48 -14.89 2.57
C ALA A 207 0.19 -14.07 2.82
N ASN A 208 0.32 -12.76 3.07
CA ASN A 208 -0.84 -11.88 3.29
C ASN A 208 -1.65 -11.68 1.99
N ALA A 209 -0.98 -11.47 0.85
CA ALA A 209 -1.63 -11.34 -0.45
C ALA A 209 -2.36 -12.63 -0.84
N GLU A 210 -1.74 -13.80 -0.66
CA GLU A 210 -2.35 -15.09 -1.01
C GLU A 210 -3.54 -15.44 -0.12
N HIS A 211 -3.47 -15.18 1.19
CA HIS A 211 -4.50 -15.63 2.14
C HIS A 211 -5.58 -14.60 2.47
N ASN A 212 -5.24 -13.31 2.41
CA ASN A 212 -6.14 -12.23 2.81
C ASN A 212 -6.37 -11.20 1.70
N GLY A 213 -5.71 -11.33 0.54
CA GLY A 213 -5.84 -10.37 -0.55
C GLY A 213 -7.29 -10.21 -1.03
N ILE A 214 -7.67 -8.97 -1.33
CA ILE A 214 -9.00 -8.62 -1.84
C ILE A 214 -8.85 -7.88 -3.17
N VAL A 215 -9.49 -8.41 -4.20
CA VAL A 215 -9.57 -7.80 -5.54
C VAL A 215 -11.00 -7.31 -5.77
N PHE A 216 -11.16 -6.00 -5.99
CA PHE A 216 -12.44 -5.40 -6.36
C PHE A 216 -12.47 -5.09 -7.87
N ILE A 217 -13.33 -5.80 -8.61
CA ILE A 217 -13.53 -5.64 -10.04
C ILE A 217 -14.81 -4.82 -10.26
N ASP A 218 -14.66 -3.53 -10.55
CA ASP A 218 -15.77 -2.63 -10.81
C ASP A 218 -16.24 -2.73 -12.27
N GLU A 219 -17.50 -2.37 -12.49
CA GLU A 219 -18.14 -2.34 -13.81
C GLU A 219 -18.09 -3.67 -14.59
N ILE A 220 -18.20 -4.80 -13.90
CA ILE A 220 -18.20 -6.13 -14.54
C ILE A 220 -19.39 -6.29 -15.51
N ASP A 221 -20.48 -5.55 -15.30
CA ASP A 221 -21.65 -5.55 -16.18
C ASP A 221 -21.35 -4.96 -17.57
N LYS A 222 -20.27 -4.20 -17.74
CA LYS A 222 -19.87 -3.65 -19.04
C LYS A 222 -19.19 -4.68 -19.96
N VAL A 223 -18.62 -5.73 -19.36
CA VAL A 223 -17.99 -6.84 -20.10
C VAL A 223 -18.93 -8.03 -20.30
N ALA A 224 -20.15 -7.98 -19.74
CA ALA A 224 -21.21 -8.92 -20.05
C ALA A 224 -21.68 -8.76 -21.52
N SER A 225 -22.06 -9.87 -22.17
CA SER A 225 -22.67 -9.79 -23.50
C SER A 225 -24.07 -9.21 -23.39
N ARG A 226 -24.49 -8.43 -24.38
CA ARG A 226 -25.91 -8.07 -24.52
C ARG A 226 -26.54 -9.14 -25.39
N GLY A 227 -27.41 -9.98 -24.83
CA GLY A 227 -28.20 -10.91 -25.63
C GLY A 227 -29.06 -10.15 -26.64
N GLY A 228 -28.61 -10.05 -27.90
CA GLY A 228 -29.35 -9.43 -29.01
C GLY A 228 -28.49 -8.72 -30.05
N GLU A 229 -28.34 -9.34 -31.24
CA GLU A 229 -28.14 -8.73 -32.58
C GLU A 229 -27.11 -7.59 -32.78
N GLY A 230 -25.91 -7.69 -32.17
CA GLY A 230 -24.88 -6.64 -32.30
C GLY A 230 -23.45 -7.14 -32.59
N GLY A 231 -23.16 -7.51 -33.85
CA GLY A 231 -21.83 -7.44 -34.50
C GLY A 231 -20.61 -8.10 -33.80
N GLY A 232 -20.25 -9.29 -34.28
CA GLY A 232 -19.34 -10.28 -33.66
C GLY A 232 -17.86 -9.94 -33.39
N ASN A 233 -17.41 -8.67 -33.38
CA ASN A 233 -16.03 -8.32 -32.97
C ASN A 233 -15.96 -7.70 -31.56
N ALA A 234 -16.88 -6.79 -31.23
CA ALA A 234 -16.89 -6.16 -29.90
C ALA A 234 -17.36 -7.13 -28.81
N GLU A 235 -18.27 -8.05 -29.15
CA GLU A 235 -18.77 -9.08 -28.24
C GLU A 235 -17.69 -10.12 -27.89
N VAL A 236 -16.89 -10.52 -28.88
CA VAL A 236 -15.76 -11.46 -28.70
C VAL A 236 -14.71 -10.85 -27.76
N SER A 237 -14.43 -9.56 -27.89
CA SER A 237 -13.48 -8.86 -27.00
C SER A 237 -14.00 -8.78 -25.54
N ARG A 238 -15.28 -8.48 -25.33
CA ARG A 238 -15.89 -8.43 -23.98
C ARG A 238 -15.92 -9.79 -23.29
N GLN A 239 -16.27 -10.85 -24.03
CA GLN A 239 -16.18 -12.22 -23.52
C GLN A 239 -14.73 -12.66 -23.29
N GLY A 240 -13.79 -12.17 -24.11
CA GLY A 240 -12.35 -12.36 -23.93
C GLY A 240 -11.90 -11.92 -22.53
N VAL A 241 -12.28 -10.72 -22.11
CA VAL A 241 -11.95 -10.22 -20.76
C VAL A 241 -12.47 -11.13 -19.64
N GLN A 242 -13.71 -11.63 -19.78
CA GLN A 242 -14.25 -12.56 -18.78
C GLN A 242 -13.44 -13.86 -18.72
N ARG A 243 -13.02 -14.39 -19.88
CA ARG A 243 -12.19 -15.59 -19.97
C ARG A 243 -10.79 -15.38 -19.44
N ASP A 244 -10.21 -14.21 -19.66
CA ASP A 244 -8.89 -13.86 -19.14
C ASP A 244 -8.93 -13.72 -17.62
N LEU A 245 -10.02 -13.17 -17.06
CA LEU A 245 -10.21 -13.08 -15.61
C LEU A 245 -10.45 -14.45 -14.93
N LEU A 246 -10.96 -15.46 -15.66
CA LEU A 246 -11.29 -16.76 -15.07
C LEU A 246 -10.09 -17.41 -14.34
N PRO A 247 -8.91 -17.62 -14.95
CA PRO A 247 -7.75 -18.20 -14.26
C PRO A 247 -7.44 -17.56 -12.91
N LEU A 248 -7.58 -16.23 -12.79
CA LEU A 248 -7.33 -15.52 -11.53
C LEU A 248 -8.35 -15.91 -10.45
N VAL A 249 -9.63 -16.02 -10.81
CA VAL A 249 -10.73 -16.35 -9.88
C VAL A 249 -10.78 -17.86 -9.57
N GLU A 250 -10.36 -18.70 -10.51
CA GLU A 250 -10.32 -20.16 -10.33
C GLU A 250 -9.12 -20.63 -9.48
N GLY A 251 -8.04 -19.87 -9.49
CA GLY A 251 -6.76 -20.24 -8.88
C GLY A 251 -5.70 -20.45 -9.95
N THR A 252 -4.75 -19.54 -10.03
CA THR A 252 -3.57 -19.65 -10.87
C THR A 252 -2.33 -19.13 -10.14
N THR A 253 -1.16 -19.37 -10.70
CA THR A 253 0.10 -18.81 -10.21
C THR A 253 0.55 -17.68 -11.14
N VAL A 254 0.58 -16.46 -10.62
CA VAL A 254 1.04 -15.27 -11.34
C VAL A 254 2.47 -14.96 -10.95
N THR A 255 3.31 -14.70 -11.96
CA THR A 255 4.70 -14.25 -11.74
C THR A 255 4.72 -12.75 -11.47
N THR A 256 5.34 -12.36 -10.36
CA THR A 256 5.57 -10.96 -9.98
C THR A 256 7.05 -10.70 -9.72
N LYS A 257 7.46 -9.43 -9.65
CA LYS A 257 8.84 -9.06 -9.27
C LYS A 257 9.21 -9.43 -7.82
N HIS A 258 8.22 -9.79 -7.00
CA HIS A 258 8.40 -10.21 -5.60
C HIS A 258 8.35 -11.73 -5.41
N GLY A 259 8.08 -12.49 -6.47
CA GLY A 259 7.92 -13.94 -6.43
C GLY A 259 6.67 -14.41 -7.14
N LEU A 260 6.41 -15.71 -7.02
CA LEU A 260 5.21 -16.36 -7.55
C LEU A 260 4.06 -16.18 -6.54
N VAL A 261 2.90 -15.73 -7.00
CA VAL A 261 1.71 -15.51 -6.17
C VAL A 261 0.60 -16.44 -6.61
N ARG A 262 0.05 -17.21 -5.68
CA ARG A 262 -1.11 -18.10 -5.92
C ARG A 262 -2.42 -17.37 -5.61
N THR A 263 -3.39 -17.46 -6.52
CA THR A 263 -4.66 -16.72 -6.39
C THR A 263 -5.79 -17.53 -5.75
N ASP A 264 -5.55 -18.80 -5.41
CA ASP A 264 -6.56 -19.77 -4.92
C ASP A 264 -7.40 -19.27 -3.74
N HIS A 265 -6.82 -18.42 -2.88
CA HIS A 265 -7.45 -17.93 -1.65
C HIS A 265 -7.68 -16.41 -1.65
N ILE A 266 -7.48 -15.73 -2.78
CA ILE A 266 -7.79 -14.31 -2.92
C ILE A 266 -9.32 -14.14 -3.02
N LEU A 267 -9.87 -13.19 -2.27
CA LEU A 267 -11.28 -12.86 -2.35
C LEU A 267 -11.53 -11.90 -3.52
N PHE A 268 -12.39 -12.30 -4.46
CA PHE A 268 -12.85 -11.44 -5.53
C PHE A 268 -14.23 -10.86 -5.21
N ILE A 269 -14.36 -9.55 -5.36
CA ILE A 269 -15.61 -8.81 -5.27
C ILE A 269 -15.85 -8.12 -6.59
N ALA A 270 -16.81 -8.59 -7.36
CA ALA A 270 -17.25 -7.96 -8.59
C ALA A 270 -18.43 -7.02 -8.32
N SER A 271 -18.50 -5.91 -9.05
CA SER A 271 -19.52 -4.88 -8.88
C SER A 271 -20.05 -4.46 -10.25
N GLY A 272 -21.36 -4.24 -10.35
CA GLY A 272 -21.99 -3.74 -11.56
C GLY A 272 -23.33 -3.07 -11.28
N ALA A 273 -23.74 -2.18 -12.18
CA ALA A 273 -25.08 -1.57 -12.10
C ALA A 273 -26.14 -2.48 -12.72
N PHE A 274 -25.77 -3.26 -13.75
CA PHE A 274 -26.65 -4.21 -14.43
C PHE A 274 -27.93 -3.56 -14.97
N HIS A 275 -27.80 -2.33 -15.48
CA HIS A 275 -28.91 -1.62 -16.14
C HIS A 275 -29.20 -2.14 -17.55
N LEU A 276 -28.14 -2.53 -18.29
CA LEU A 276 -28.20 -2.93 -19.70
C LEU A 276 -27.82 -4.39 -19.93
N ALA A 277 -27.46 -5.09 -18.86
CA ALA A 277 -27.10 -6.50 -18.84
C ALA A 277 -27.59 -7.08 -17.53
N LYS A 278 -27.79 -8.39 -17.47
CA LYS A 278 -28.13 -9.13 -16.26
C LYS A 278 -26.92 -9.95 -15.81
N PRO A 279 -26.84 -10.32 -14.51
CA PRO A 279 -25.83 -11.27 -14.05
C PRO A 279 -25.81 -12.60 -14.83
N SER A 280 -26.95 -13.01 -15.39
CA SER A 280 -27.08 -14.18 -16.26
C SER A 280 -26.35 -14.05 -17.60
N ASP A 281 -25.99 -12.83 -18.01
CA ASP A 281 -25.34 -12.55 -19.29
C ASP A 281 -23.81 -12.61 -19.20
N LEU A 282 -23.28 -12.86 -18.00
CA LEU A 282 -21.89 -13.28 -17.80
C LEU A 282 -21.71 -14.74 -18.28
N ILE A 283 -20.50 -15.14 -18.63
CA ILE A 283 -20.22 -16.51 -19.02
C ILE A 283 -20.54 -17.49 -17.86
N PRO A 284 -21.10 -18.69 -18.14
CA PRO A 284 -21.52 -19.63 -17.09
C PRO A 284 -20.41 -19.98 -16.08
N GLU A 285 -19.18 -20.10 -16.56
CA GLU A 285 -18.00 -20.40 -15.76
C GLU A 285 -17.78 -19.33 -14.69
N LEU A 286 -17.83 -18.05 -15.09
CA LEU A 286 -17.62 -16.92 -14.20
C LEU A 286 -18.78 -16.79 -13.20
N GLN A 287 -20.02 -17.03 -13.64
CA GLN A 287 -21.18 -17.06 -12.73
C GLN A 287 -21.01 -18.11 -11.62
N GLY A 288 -20.48 -19.29 -11.94
CA GLY A 288 -20.21 -20.35 -10.97
C GLY A 288 -19.16 -19.95 -9.92
N ARG A 289 -18.27 -19.01 -10.25
CA ARG A 289 -17.21 -18.52 -9.36
C ARG A 289 -17.64 -17.35 -8.47
N PHE A 290 -18.81 -16.74 -8.71
CA PHE A 290 -19.41 -15.70 -7.85
C PHE A 290 -20.71 -16.20 -7.19
N PRO A 291 -20.63 -17.12 -6.20
CA PRO A 291 -21.79 -17.74 -5.59
C PRO A 291 -22.60 -16.79 -4.70
N ILE A 292 -21.97 -15.78 -4.10
CA ILE A 292 -22.67 -14.80 -3.26
C ILE A 292 -23.14 -13.66 -4.15
N ARG A 293 -24.46 -13.44 -4.20
CA ARG A 293 -25.07 -12.33 -4.93
C ARG A 293 -25.78 -11.43 -3.92
N VAL A 294 -25.50 -10.13 -3.98
CA VAL A 294 -26.10 -9.15 -3.08
C VAL A 294 -26.56 -7.94 -3.89
N GLU A 295 -27.77 -7.48 -3.60
CA GLU A 295 -28.36 -6.28 -4.19
C GLU A 295 -28.30 -5.14 -3.19
N LEU A 296 -27.81 -3.98 -3.63
CA LEU A 296 -27.74 -2.75 -2.87
C LEU A 296 -28.81 -1.79 -3.38
N GLY A 297 -29.66 -1.33 -2.46
CA GLY A 297 -30.70 -0.35 -2.75
C GLY A 297 -30.14 1.04 -3.04
N SER A 298 -30.95 1.85 -3.73
CA SER A 298 -30.70 3.29 -3.88
C SER A 298 -30.75 3.99 -2.51
N LEU A 299 -29.96 5.06 -2.37
CA LEU A 299 -29.96 5.88 -1.17
C LEU A 299 -31.18 6.82 -1.14
N SER A 300 -31.83 6.90 0.02
CA SER A 300 -32.88 7.86 0.34
C SER A 300 -32.31 9.18 0.86
N VAL A 301 -33.19 10.17 1.09
CA VAL A 301 -32.80 11.44 1.72
C VAL A 301 -32.28 11.21 3.14
N ASP A 302 -32.96 10.36 3.91
CA ASP A 302 -32.56 9.99 5.27
C ASP A 302 -31.18 9.33 5.29
N ASP A 303 -30.86 8.51 4.28
CA ASP A 303 -29.53 7.91 4.14
C ASP A 303 -28.46 8.98 3.87
N PHE A 304 -28.75 10.01 3.07
CA PHE A 304 -27.81 11.11 2.85
C PHE A 304 -27.55 11.91 4.12
N GLU A 305 -28.59 12.19 4.90
CA GLU A 305 -28.44 12.85 6.20
C GLU A 305 -27.57 12.01 7.15
N ALA A 306 -27.84 10.70 7.23
CA ALA A 306 -27.04 9.78 8.01
C ALA A 306 -25.57 9.73 7.53
N ILE A 307 -25.33 9.70 6.21
CA ILE A 307 -23.98 9.74 5.63
C ILE A 307 -23.23 11.01 6.06
N LEU A 308 -23.90 12.16 6.07
CA LEU A 308 -23.30 13.45 6.43
C LEU A 308 -23.01 13.60 7.93
N THR A 309 -23.75 12.93 8.80
CA THR A 309 -23.71 13.17 10.26
C THR A 309 -23.09 12.01 11.06
N SER A 310 -23.54 10.78 10.79
CA SER A 310 -23.22 9.59 11.59
C SER A 310 -21.91 8.92 11.20
N THR A 311 -21.42 9.11 9.98
CA THR A 311 -20.21 8.43 9.51
C THR A 311 -18.95 8.99 10.19
N HIS A 312 -17.98 8.11 10.43
CA HIS A 312 -16.67 8.52 10.90
C HIS A 312 -15.97 9.33 9.81
N ALA A 313 -15.50 10.52 10.16
CA ALA A 313 -14.94 11.50 9.23
C ALA A 313 -15.90 11.79 8.06
N SER A 314 -17.17 12.06 8.35
CA SER A 314 -18.14 12.54 7.38
C SER A 314 -17.70 13.86 6.72
N LEU A 315 -18.29 14.21 5.57
CA LEU A 315 -17.96 15.47 4.86
C LEU A 315 -18.11 16.69 5.76
N ILE A 316 -19.18 16.75 6.57
CA ILE A 316 -19.40 17.84 7.53
C ILE A 316 -18.21 17.94 8.50
N LYS A 317 -17.82 16.82 9.14
CA LYS A 317 -16.69 16.79 10.09
C LYS A 317 -15.37 17.16 9.42
N GLN A 318 -15.15 16.74 8.17
CA GLN A 318 -13.98 17.13 7.39
C GLN A 318 -13.94 18.64 7.15
N TYR A 319 -15.04 19.25 6.70
CA TYR A 319 -15.12 20.70 6.48
C TYR A 319 -15.00 21.49 7.78
N GLN A 320 -15.58 21.01 8.88
CA GLN A 320 -15.41 21.62 10.20
C GLN A 320 -13.95 21.61 10.63
N ALA A 321 -13.25 20.49 10.46
CA ALA A 321 -11.83 20.38 10.79
C ALA A 321 -10.96 21.25 9.87
N LEU A 322 -11.28 21.34 8.57
CA LEU A 322 -10.56 22.20 7.62
C LEU A 322 -10.75 23.68 7.95
N LEU A 323 -11.96 24.14 8.21
CA LEU A 323 -12.21 25.55 8.54
C LEU A 323 -11.62 25.94 9.91
N ALA A 324 -11.55 24.99 10.85
CA ALA A 324 -10.91 25.21 12.13
C ALA A 324 -9.42 25.54 12.01
N THR A 325 -8.71 25.12 10.93
CA THR A 325 -7.31 25.51 10.72
C THR A 325 -7.14 26.99 10.44
N GLU A 326 -8.18 27.65 9.91
CA GLU A 326 -8.25 29.09 9.68
C GLU A 326 -8.94 29.84 10.84
N GLY A 327 -9.18 29.16 11.97
CA GLY A 327 -9.87 29.73 13.12
C GLY A 327 -11.37 29.94 12.93
N VAL A 328 -11.97 29.33 11.89
CA VAL A 328 -13.40 29.43 11.61
C VAL A 328 -14.13 28.21 12.18
N ALA A 329 -15.04 28.45 13.12
CA ALA A 329 -15.94 27.42 13.63
C ALA A 329 -17.19 27.30 12.74
N LEU A 330 -17.38 26.14 12.10
CA LEU A 330 -18.56 25.83 11.29
C LEU A 330 -19.51 24.95 12.11
N GLU A 331 -20.75 25.39 12.27
CA GLU A 331 -21.84 24.60 12.84
C GLU A 331 -22.92 24.41 11.77
N ILE A 332 -23.33 23.16 11.54
CA ILE A 332 -24.43 22.82 10.64
C ILE A 332 -25.62 22.45 11.50
N THR A 333 -26.66 23.28 11.46
CA THR A 333 -27.91 23.01 12.15
C THR A 333 -28.69 21.91 11.42
N PRO A 334 -29.42 21.03 12.15
CA PRO A 334 -30.43 20.18 11.54
C PRO A 334 -31.45 21.03 10.75
N ALA A 335 -32.03 20.43 9.71
CA ALA A 335 -33.12 21.06 8.95
C ALA A 335 -34.40 21.18 9.81
#